data_AF-A0A962F2X8-F1
#
_entry.id   AF-A0A962F2X8-F1
#
_cell.length_a   1.000
_cell.length_b   1.000
_cell.length_c   1.000
_cell.angle_alpha   90.00
_cell.angle_beta   90.00
_cell.angle_gamma   90.00
#
_symmetry.space_group_name_H-M   'P 1'
#
loop_
_entity.id
_entity.type
_entity.pdbx_description
1 polymer ?
#
loop_
_entity_poly.entity_id
_entity_poly.type
_entity_poly.pdbx_seq_one_letter_code
_entity_poly.pdbx_strand_id
1 'polypeptide(L)'
;FHFVMIDEAFGKGSDQSADYALKLFQSMGLQLLIATPLAKIHVIEPYVAAVGFVHNEDGRRSMLRNLTIEEYRAEQQRRAGAGG
;
A
#
# COMPACT_ATOMS: atom_id res chain seq x y z
N PHE A 1 -20.45 -3.58 9.49
CA PHE A 1 -19.46 -3.64 8.41
C PHE A 1 -18.85 -2.25 8.28
N HIS A 2 -17.56 -2.08 8.63
CA HIS A 2 -16.90 -0.78 8.64
C HIS A 2 -15.78 -0.77 7.59
N PHE A 3 -16.17 -0.70 6.32
CA PHE A 3 -15.23 -0.71 5.20
C PHE A 3 -15.12 0.67 4.56
N VAL A 4 -13.90 1.11 4.27
CA VAL A 4 -13.62 2.39 3.62
C VAL A 4 -12.64 2.18 2.48
N MET A 5 -12.99 2.72 1.31
CA MET A 5 -12.07 2.82 0.18
C MET A 5 -11.56 4.26 0.08
N ILE A 6 -10.25 4.42 -0.05
CA ILE A 6 -9.61 5.73 -0.23
C ILE A 6 -8.85 5.70 -1.55
N ASP A 7 -9.35 6.47 -2.53
CA ASP A 7 -8.65 6.70 -3.79
C ASP A 7 -7.70 7.89 -3.67
N GLU A 8 -6.61 7.85 -4.43
CA GLU A 8 -5.50 8.81 -4.40
C GLU A 8 -5.02 9.14 -2.98
N ALA A 9 -5.02 8.13 -2.09
CA ALA A 9 -4.77 8.34 -0.68
C ALA A 9 -3.40 8.99 -0.45
N PHE A 10 -3.37 10.03 0.39
CA PHE A 10 -2.15 10.71 0.84
C PHE A 10 -1.31 11.36 -0.28
N GLY A 11 -1.88 11.56 -1.49
CA GLY A 11 -1.16 12.16 -2.62
C GLY A 11 -0.68 13.60 -2.38
N LYS A 12 -1.34 14.37 -1.52
CA LYS A 12 -1.01 15.77 -1.18
C LYS A 12 -0.58 15.97 0.28
N GLY A 13 -0.66 14.93 1.11
CA GLY A 13 -0.34 15.00 2.54
C GLY A 13 1.13 14.65 2.84
N SER A 14 1.64 15.15 3.97
CA SER A 14 2.92 14.69 4.48
C SER A 14 2.84 13.23 4.94
N ASP A 15 3.98 12.56 4.99
CA ASP A 15 4.06 11.18 5.50
C ASP A 15 3.58 11.10 6.97
N GLN A 16 3.84 12.14 7.76
CA GLN A 16 3.35 12.24 9.14
C GLN A 16 1.82 12.33 9.22
N SER A 17 1.18 13.12 8.36
CA SER A 17 -0.29 13.22 8.33
C SER A 17 -0.93 11.91 7.88
N ALA A 18 -0.31 11.20 6.94
CA ALA A 18 -0.77 9.90 6.47
C ALA A 18 -0.66 8.83 7.57
N ASP A 19 0.48 8.77 8.27
CA ASP A 19 0.70 7.88 9.41
C ASP A 19 -0.34 8.11 10.52
N TYR A 20 -0.59 9.38 10.86
CA TYR A 20 -1.62 9.74 11.84
C TYR A 20 -3.02 9.28 11.43
N ALA A 21 -3.41 9.51 10.17
CA ALA A 21 -4.72 9.08 9.66
C ALA A 21 -4.88 7.56 9.70
N LEU A 22 -3.86 6.80 9.33
CA LEU A 22 -3.87 5.33 9.35
C LEU A 22 -3.99 4.78 10.78
N LYS A 23 -3.27 5.35 11.76
CA LYS A 23 -3.44 5.04 13.18
C LYS A 23 -4.86 5.31 13.68
N LEU A 24 -5.44 6.43 13.26
CA LEU A 24 -6.81 6.79 13.63
C LEU A 24 -7.81 5.77 13.05
N PHE A 25 -7.70 5.43 11.77
CA PHE A 25 -8.56 4.42 11.13
C PHE A 25 -8.47 3.05 11.82
N GLN A 26 -7.26 2.63 12.22
CA GLN A 26 -7.05 1.41 12.98
C GLN A 26 -7.75 1.46 14.35
N SER A 27 -7.62 2.58 15.08
CA SER A 27 -8.28 2.74 16.39
C SER A 27 -9.81 2.71 16.32
N MET A 28 -10.38 3.11 15.18
CA MET A 28 -11.81 3.05 14.90
C MET A 28 -12.29 1.68 14.39
N GLY A 29 -11.37 0.72 14.19
CA GLY A 29 -11.70 -0.61 13.69
C GLY A 29 -12.19 -0.62 12.24
N LEU A 30 -11.68 0.30 11.40
CA LEU A 30 -12.03 0.36 9.99
C LEU A 30 -11.20 -0.65 9.18
N GLN A 31 -11.87 -1.38 8.29
CA GLN A 31 -11.23 -2.15 7.23
C GLN A 31 -10.98 -1.24 6.03
N LEU A 32 -9.73 -1.12 5.58
CA LEU A 32 -9.32 -0.18 4.55
C LEU A 32 -9.00 -0.87 3.23
N LEU A 33 -9.39 -0.25 2.12
CA LEU A 33 -8.84 -0.47 0.78
C LEU A 33 -8.26 0.84 0.27
N ILE A 34 -6.95 0.87 0.05
CA ILE A 34 -6.24 2.08 -0.36
C ILE A 34 -5.76 1.92 -1.80
N ALA A 35 -6.15 2.86 -2.67
CA ALA A 35 -5.62 3.01 -4.02
C ALA A 35 -4.75 4.28 -4.07
N THR A 36 -3.47 4.13 -4.38
CA THR A 36 -2.52 5.25 -4.39
C THR A 36 -1.26 4.88 -5.22
N PRO A 37 -0.49 5.86 -5.74
CA PRO A 37 0.78 5.59 -6.40
C PRO A 37 1.80 4.88 -5.51
N LEU A 38 2.66 4.05 -6.11
CA LEU A 38 3.64 3.22 -5.41
C LEU A 38 4.62 4.01 -4.52
N ALA A 39 4.90 5.28 -4.85
CA ALA A 39 5.80 6.14 -4.09
C ALA A 39 5.39 6.36 -2.62
N LYS A 40 4.13 6.09 -2.26
CA LYS A 40 3.61 6.26 -0.88
C LYS A 40 3.55 4.96 -0.09
N ILE A 41 4.00 3.84 -0.67
CA ILE A 41 3.88 2.51 -0.05
C ILE A 41 4.57 2.43 1.31
N HIS A 42 5.69 3.11 1.53
CA HIS A 42 6.46 3.02 2.78
C HIS A 42 5.68 3.50 4.01
N VAL A 43 4.77 4.46 3.86
CA VAL A 43 3.93 4.96 4.97
C VAL A 43 2.74 4.02 5.24
N ILE A 44 2.25 3.34 4.20
CA ILE A 44 1.03 2.54 4.25
C ILE A 44 1.33 1.08 4.62
N GLU A 45 2.47 0.56 4.18
CA GLU A 45 2.94 -0.82 4.40
C GLU A 45 2.73 -1.32 5.83
N PRO A 46 3.00 -0.54 6.91
CA PRO A 46 2.83 -1.03 8.28
C PRO A 46 1.37 -1.34 8.66
N TYR A 47 0.39 -0.80 7.93
CA TYR A 47 -1.03 -0.80 8.29
C TYR A 47 -1.89 -1.74 7.43
N VAL A 48 -1.30 -2.43 6.44
CA VAL A 48 -2.03 -3.28 5.49
C VAL A 48 -1.59 -4.73 5.59
N ALA A 49 -2.52 -5.66 5.35
CA ALA A 49 -2.24 -7.09 5.33
C ALA A 49 -1.78 -7.60 3.95
N ALA A 50 -2.07 -6.85 2.89
CA ALA A 50 -1.74 -7.24 1.52
C ALA A 50 -1.55 -6.01 0.64
N VAL A 51 -0.78 -6.17 -0.43
CA VAL A 51 -0.53 -5.15 -1.46
C VAL A 51 -0.87 -5.74 -2.82
N GLY A 52 -1.57 -4.95 -3.65
CA GLY A 52 -1.86 -5.27 -5.04
C GLY A 52 -1.13 -4.31 -5.98
N PHE A 53 -0.22 -4.82 -6.80
CA PHE A 53 0.44 -4.04 -7.85
C PHE A 53 -0.40 -4.10 -9.12
N VAL A 54 -0.88 -2.94 -9.56
CA VAL A 54 -1.52 -2.80 -10.86
C VAL A 54 -0.45 -2.38 -11.87
N HIS A 55 -0.26 -3.17 -12.92
CA HIS A 55 0.50 -2.74 -14.09
C HIS A 55 -0.40 -2.76 -15.33
N ASN A 56 -0.05 -1.93 -16.31
CA ASN A 56 -0.72 -1.93 -17.60
C ASN A 56 0.32 -2.26 -18.68
N GLU A 57 0.27 -3.48 -19.19
CA GLU A 57 1.14 -3.90 -20.30
C GLU A 57 0.72 -3.20 -21.59
N ASP A 58 1.63 -2.40 -22.16
CA ASP A 58 1.45 -1.63 -23.39
C ASP A 58 0.17 -0.76 -23.45
N GLY A 59 -0.40 -0.41 -22.29
CA GLY A 59 -1.66 0.35 -22.23
C GLY A 59 -2.92 -0.47 -22.56
N ARG A 60 -2.79 -1.77 -22.86
CA ARG A 60 -3.86 -2.62 -23.41
C ARG A 60 -4.60 -3.45 -22.36
N ARG A 61 -3.94 -3.79 -21.25
CA ARG A 61 -4.51 -4.67 -20.23
C ARG A 61 -3.98 -4.34 -18.84
N SER A 62 -4.90 -4.00 -17.95
CA SER A 62 -4.62 -3.95 -16.51
C SER A 62 -4.40 -5.37 -15.98
N MET A 63 -3.28 -5.56 -15.30
CA MET A 63 -2.91 -6.79 -14.62
C MET A 63 -2.68 -6.48 -13.14
N LEU A 64 -3.08 -7.40 -12.28
CA LEU A 64 -2.97 -7.27 -10.84
C LEU A 64 -2.07 -8.40 -10.31
N ARG A 65 -1.02 -8.03 -9.58
CA ARG A 65 -0.21 -8.95 -8.79
C ARG A 65 -0.47 -8.70 -7.31
N ASN A 66 -1.10 -9.65 -6.64
CA ASN A 66 -1.35 -9.60 -5.21
C ASN A 66 -0.20 -10.26 -4.44
N LEU A 67 0.20 -9.65 -3.34
CA LEU A 67 1.14 -10.18 -2.36
C LEU A 67 0.58 -9.99 -0.96
N THR A 68 0.83 -10.92 -0.06
CA THR A 68 0.70 -10.62 1.38
C THR A 68 1.79 -9.62 1.79
N ILE A 69 1.59 -8.95 2.93
CA ILE A 69 2.60 -8.01 3.41
C ILE A 69 3.92 -8.71 3.76
N GLU A 70 3.88 -9.97 4.18
CA GLU A 70 5.05 -10.80 4.44
C GLU A 70 5.82 -11.12 3.14
N GLU A 71 5.12 -11.52 2.08
CA GLU A 71 5.72 -11.77 0.77
C GLU A 71 6.37 -10.50 0.20
N TYR A 72 5.69 -9.36 0.33
CA TYR A 72 6.21 -8.06 -0.08
C TYR A 72 7.51 -7.71 0.66
N ARG A 73 7.54 -7.86 2.00
CA ARG A 73 8.72 -7.58 2.82
C ARG A 73 9.89 -8.51 2.48
N ALA A 74 9.62 -9.80 2.28
CA ALA A 74 10.63 -10.78 1.87
C ALA A 74 11.25 -10.43 0.51
N GLU A 75 10.41 -10.00 -0.45
CA GLU A 75 10.88 -9.55 -1.76
C GLU A 75 11.75 -8.28 -1.66
N GLN A 76 11.36 -7.31 -0.83
CA GLN A 76 12.17 -6.10 -0.59
C GLN A 76 13.54 -6.43 0.02
N GLN A 77 13.59 -7.35 0.98
CA GLN A 77 14.85 -7.82 1.57
C GLN A 77 15.76 -8.50 0.54
N ARG A 78 15.20 -9.37 -0.32
CA ARG A 78 15.94 -10.00 -1.41
C ARG A 78 16.52 -8.98 -2.39
N ARG A 79 15.74 -7.95 -2.74
CA ARG A 79 16.18 -6.87 -3.65
C ARG A 79 17.29 -6.03 -3.03
N ALA A 80 17.18 -5.71 -1.75
CA ALA A 80 18.20 -4.95 -1.02
C ALA A 80 19.52 -5.73 -0.86
N GLY A 81 19.45 -7.05 -0.65
CA GLY A 81 20.63 -7.91 -0.50
C GLY A 81 21.30 -8.33 -1.81
N ALA A 82 20.64 -8.21 -2.96
CA ALA A 82 21.20 -8.57 -4.27
C ALA A 82 22.03 -7.45 -4.93
N GLY A 83 22.10 -6.27 -4.31
CA GLY A 83 22.86 -5.11 -4.79
C GLY A 83 24.14 -4.80 -4.00
N GLY A 84 24.59 -5.71 -3.13
CA GLY A 84 25.79 -5.57 -2.29
C GLY A 84 26.92 -6.51 -2.70
#